data_AF-A0A813CH59-F1
#
_entry.id   AF-A0A813CH59-F1
#
_cell.length_a   1.000
_cell.length_b   1.000
_cell.length_c   1.000
_cell.angle_alpha   90.00
_cell.angle_beta   90.00
_cell.angle_gamma   90.00
#
_symmetry.space_group_name_H-M   'P 1'
#
loop_
_entity.id
_entity.type
_entity.pdbx_description
1 polymer ?
#
loop_
_entity_poly.entity_id
_entity_poly.type
_entity_poly.pdbx_seq_one_letter_code
_entity_poly.pdbx_strand_id
1 'polypeptide(L)'
;MVTVCVRFEVSLGAVPLLARALENYPDDPELQERGLDVLRVIATGGRLPDVEDSLSYLGAVPMLVKVMNLNIARPKIQEYGLTLLSEIGWQGGDRQLEILLEDGVEVTVRALRAFPAERDVQLHGLAAVQALTTGNEECRVRFFTLADILEIVMEAMANFPLVEGIQAHSAFGSYFPGSVVQKVVTGDEQQTVTLQSY
;
A
#
# COMPACT_ATOMS: atom_id res chain seq x y z
N MET A 1 19.53 27.07 3.20
CA MET A 1 18.20 27.58 2.79
C MET A 1 18.03 27.54 1.27
N VAL A 2 18.93 28.14 0.47
CA VAL A 2 18.83 28.15 -1.01
C VAL A 2 18.83 26.75 -1.64
N THR A 3 19.67 25.82 -1.17
CA THR A 3 19.74 24.43 -1.70
C THR A 3 18.49 23.60 -1.39
N VAL A 4 17.74 23.95 -0.34
CA VAL A 4 16.49 23.28 0.02
C VAL A 4 15.35 23.83 -0.85
N CYS A 5 15.28 25.16 -1.03
CA CYS A 5 14.33 25.80 -1.95
C CYS A 5 14.44 25.33 -3.40
N VAL A 6 15.65 25.16 -3.94
CA VAL A 6 15.84 24.72 -5.33
C VAL A 6 15.47 23.24 -5.50
N ARG A 7 15.74 22.39 -4.51
CA ARG A 7 15.23 21.00 -4.52
C ARG A 7 13.70 20.96 -4.43
N PHE A 8 13.12 21.89 -3.69
CA PHE A 8 11.69 22.02 -3.44
C PHE A 8 10.88 22.42 -4.68
N GLU A 9 11.30 23.46 -5.41
CA GLU A 9 10.63 23.91 -6.63
C GLU A 9 10.73 22.87 -7.77
N VAL A 10 11.86 22.16 -7.85
CA VAL A 10 12.05 21.08 -8.83
C VAL A 10 11.11 19.91 -8.53
N SER A 11 10.94 19.55 -7.25
CA SER A 11 10.00 18.49 -6.86
C SER A 11 8.56 18.82 -7.24
N LEU A 12 8.10 20.05 -6.97
CA LEU A 12 6.74 20.50 -7.29
C LEU A 12 6.45 20.52 -8.80
N GLY A 13 7.40 20.96 -9.62
CA GLY A 13 7.28 20.91 -11.08
C GLY A 13 7.41 19.49 -11.67
N ALA A 14 8.12 18.59 -10.98
CA ALA A 14 8.36 17.23 -11.44
C ALA A 14 7.14 16.32 -11.29
N VAL A 15 6.36 16.41 -10.20
CA VAL A 15 5.23 15.49 -9.97
C VAL A 15 4.18 15.56 -11.10
N PRO A 16 3.69 16.74 -11.56
CA PRO A 16 2.75 16.82 -12.67
C PRO A 16 3.33 16.32 -14.01
N LEU A 17 4.61 16.56 -14.25
CA LEU A 17 5.29 16.10 -15.45
C LEU A 17 5.46 14.58 -15.46
N LEU A 18 5.80 13.99 -14.31
CA LEU A 18 5.90 12.55 -14.14
C LEU A 18 4.53 11.88 -14.29
N ALA A 19 3.49 12.41 -13.65
CA ALA A 19 2.13 11.90 -13.82
C ALA A 19 1.71 11.88 -15.29
N ARG A 20 1.93 12.98 -16.02
CA ARG A 20 1.68 13.05 -17.47
C ARG A 20 2.53 12.09 -18.28
N ALA A 21 3.79 11.86 -17.91
CA ALA A 21 4.64 10.89 -18.58
C ALA A 21 4.10 9.46 -18.39
N LEU A 22 3.74 9.10 -17.15
CA LEU A 22 3.15 7.80 -16.84
C LEU A 22 1.83 7.58 -17.58
N GLU A 23 1.01 8.62 -17.75
CA GLU A 23 -0.24 8.55 -18.51
C GLU A 23 -0.04 8.40 -20.03
N ASN A 24 0.94 9.12 -20.60
CA ASN A 24 1.16 9.15 -22.05
C ASN A 24 1.90 7.92 -22.60
N TYR A 25 2.60 7.19 -21.73
CA TYR A 25 3.43 6.05 -22.10
C TYR A 25 3.08 4.80 -21.28
N PRO A 26 1.81 4.34 -21.31
CA PRO A 26 1.36 3.20 -20.50
C PRO A 26 2.06 1.89 -20.87
N ASP A 27 2.52 1.77 -22.12
CA ASP A 27 3.13 0.56 -22.68
C ASP A 27 4.66 0.50 -22.53
N ASP A 28 5.28 1.44 -21.81
CA ASP A 28 6.72 1.46 -21.51
C ASP A 28 6.96 1.12 -20.03
N PRO A 29 7.15 -0.15 -19.66
CA PRO A 29 7.27 -0.54 -18.26
C PRO A 29 8.50 0.00 -17.55
N GLU A 30 9.58 0.30 -18.29
CA GLU A 30 10.81 0.86 -17.70
C GLU A 30 10.59 2.32 -17.31
N LEU A 31 9.87 3.07 -18.15
CA LEU A 31 9.43 4.41 -17.82
C LEU A 31 8.42 4.39 -16.66
N GLN A 32 7.48 3.44 -16.66
CA GLN A 32 6.52 3.28 -15.56
C GLN A 32 7.23 3.06 -14.23
N GLU A 33 8.17 2.11 -14.18
CA GLU A 33 8.94 1.79 -12.98
C GLU A 33 9.78 2.98 -12.49
N ARG A 34 10.54 3.63 -13.38
CA ARG A 34 11.38 4.77 -13.01
C ARG A 34 10.58 5.99 -12.59
N GLY A 35 9.51 6.29 -13.31
CA GLY A 35 8.63 7.41 -12.95
C GLY A 35 8.01 7.19 -11.58
N LEU A 36 7.58 5.96 -11.29
CA LEU A 36 7.01 5.60 -10.01
C LEU A 36 8.04 5.60 -8.87
N ASP A 37 9.28 5.18 -9.13
CA ASP A 37 10.37 5.27 -8.14
C ASP A 37 10.68 6.72 -7.77
N VAL A 38 10.72 7.63 -8.75
CA VAL A 38 10.93 9.06 -8.47
C VAL A 38 9.78 9.62 -7.63
N LEU A 39 8.53 9.29 -7.96
CA LEU A 39 7.37 9.69 -7.17
C LEU A 39 7.45 9.17 -5.73
N ARG A 40 7.83 7.89 -5.56
CA ARG A 40 8.05 7.27 -4.25
C ARG A 40 9.13 7.99 -3.44
N VAL A 41 10.27 8.30 -4.06
CA VAL A 41 11.37 9.04 -3.42
C VAL A 41 10.91 10.45 -3.02
N ILE A 42 10.09 11.11 -3.83
CA ILE A 42 9.53 12.42 -3.49
C ILE A 42 8.57 12.30 -2.28
N ALA A 43 7.66 11.32 -2.30
CA ALA A 43 6.68 11.10 -1.23
C ALA A 43 7.35 10.74 0.11
N THR A 44 8.41 9.93 0.08
CA THR A 44 9.10 9.44 1.28
C THR A 44 10.28 10.32 1.71
N GLY A 45 10.79 11.18 0.83
CA GLY A 45 12.03 11.93 1.00
C GLY A 45 11.93 13.20 1.85
N GLY A 46 10.73 13.54 2.34
CA GLY A 46 10.52 14.61 3.30
C GLY A 46 9.06 15.02 3.33
N ARG A 47 8.46 14.96 4.54
CA ARG A 47 7.12 15.50 4.85
C ARG A 47 7.11 17.02 4.72
N LEU A 48 7.17 17.46 3.48
CA LEU A 48 6.98 18.83 3.10
C LEU A 48 5.48 19.00 2.88
N PRO A 49 4.81 19.91 3.61
CA PRO A 49 3.36 20.11 3.50
C PRO A 49 2.90 20.24 2.03
N ASP A 50 3.70 20.91 1.20
CA ASP A 50 3.37 21.18 -0.20
C ASP A 50 3.51 19.94 -1.12
N VAL A 51 4.28 18.92 -0.73
CA VAL A 51 4.40 17.64 -1.47
C VAL A 51 3.17 16.76 -1.22
N GLU A 52 2.66 16.76 0.01
CA GLU A 52 1.41 16.10 0.38
C GLU A 52 0.23 16.70 -0.40
N ASP A 53 0.18 18.03 -0.50
CA ASP A 53 -0.79 18.76 -1.34
C ASP A 53 -0.61 18.47 -2.84
N SER A 54 0.62 18.19 -3.30
CA SER A 54 0.87 17.95 -4.73
C SER A 54 0.47 16.57 -5.22
N LEU A 55 0.72 15.51 -4.44
CA LEU A 55 0.21 14.17 -4.75
C LEU A 55 -1.32 14.17 -4.76
N SER A 56 -1.90 14.89 -3.80
CA SER A 56 -3.32 15.14 -3.64
C SER A 56 -3.98 15.89 -4.80
N TYR A 57 -3.30 16.87 -5.40
CA TYR A 57 -3.87 17.74 -6.44
C TYR A 57 -3.82 17.13 -7.86
N LEU A 58 -3.08 16.04 -8.05
CA LEU A 58 -2.77 15.52 -9.39
C LEU A 58 -3.58 14.29 -9.81
N GLY A 59 -4.60 13.88 -9.05
CA GLY A 59 -5.29 12.61 -9.34
C GLY A 59 -4.31 11.43 -9.31
N ALA A 60 -3.36 11.48 -8.37
CA ALA A 60 -2.28 10.51 -8.29
C ALA A 60 -2.81 9.10 -8.05
N VAL A 61 -3.92 8.94 -7.31
CA VAL A 61 -4.51 7.64 -7.00
C VAL A 61 -5.02 6.90 -8.25
N PRO A 62 -5.91 7.48 -9.10
CA PRO A 62 -6.33 6.82 -10.34
C PRO A 62 -5.15 6.45 -11.25
N MET A 63 -4.19 7.37 -11.41
CA MET A 63 -2.97 7.12 -12.19
C MET A 63 -2.18 5.95 -11.60
N LEU A 64 -1.93 5.97 -10.29
CA LEU A 64 -1.18 4.95 -9.57
C LEU A 64 -1.81 3.57 -9.71
N VAL A 65 -3.11 3.46 -9.48
CA VAL A 65 -3.87 2.23 -9.64
C VAL A 65 -3.79 1.72 -11.08
N LYS A 66 -3.92 2.61 -12.07
CA LYS A 66 -3.78 2.26 -13.48
C LYS A 66 -2.38 1.71 -13.79
N VAL A 67 -1.31 2.35 -13.32
CA VAL A 67 0.07 1.89 -13.52
C VAL A 67 0.28 0.50 -12.91
N MET A 68 -0.20 0.29 -11.68
CA MET A 68 -0.13 -1.01 -11.00
C MET A 68 -0.96 -2.09 -11.73
N ASN A 69 -2.12 -1.73 -12.29
CA ASN A 69 -2.97 -2.62 -13.09
C ASN A 69 -2.34 -3.01 -14.43
N LEU A 70 -1.61 -2.11 -15.08
CA LEU A 70 -0.91 -2.42 -16.34
C LEU A 70 0.34 -3.30 -16.12
N ASN A 71 0.89 -3.27 -14.90
CA ASN A 71 2.17 -3.89 -14.57
C ASN A 71 2.05 -4.95 -13.46
N ILE A 72 1.00 -5.78 -13.52
CA ILE A 72 0.69 -6.80 -12.49
C ILE A 72 1.84 -7.79 -12.23
N ALA A 73 2.67 -8.06 -13.23
CA ALA A 73 3.77 -9.04 -13.15
C ALA A 73 5.10 -8.41 -12.72
N ARG A 74 5.14 -7.12 -12.34
CA ARG A 74 6.36 -6.40 -12.01
C ARG A 74 6.42 -6.06 -10.52
N PRO A 75 7.22 -6.79 -9.71
CA PRO A 75 7.22 -6.62 -8.26
C PRO A 75 7.68 -5.22 -7.83
N LYS A 76 8.64 -4.61 -8.55
CA LYS A 76 9.10 -3.24 -8.23
C LYS A 76 8.02 -2.18 -8.43
N ILE A 77 7.22 -2.29 -9.49
CA ILE A 77 6.08 -1.38 -9.69
C ILE A 77 5.03 -1.59 -8.59
N GLN A 78 4.75 -2.84 -8.21
CA GLN A 78 3.82 -3.10 -7.10
C GLN A 78 4.35 -2.54 -5.78
N GLU A 79 5.62 -2.77 -5.44
CA GLU A 79 6.28 -2.23 -4.25
C GLU A 79 6.17 -0.70 -4.17
N TYR A 80 6.55 0.00 -5.24
CA TYR A 80 6.51 1.47 -5.29
C TYR A 80 5.08 1.98 -5.22
N GLY A 81 4.16 1.29 -5.89
CA GLY A 81 2.74 1.62 -5.86
C GLY A 81 2.13 1.49 -4.46
N LEU A 82 2.40 0.37 -3.79
CA LEU A 82 1.96 0.11 -2.42
C LEU A 82 2.57 1.12 -1.43
N THR A 83 3.83 1.51 -1.62
CA THR A 83 4.47 2.56 -0.82
C THR A 83 3.69 3.87 -0.95
N LEU A 84 3.41 4.31 -2.17
CA LEU A 84 2.65 5.53 -2.42
C LEU A 84 1.23 5.48 -1.89
N LEU A 85 0.51 4.36 -2.06
CA LEU A 85 -0.82 4.16 -1.48
C LEU A 85 -0.79 4.26 0.05
N SER A 86 0.24 3.71 0.70
CA SER A 86 0.38 3.83 2.15
C SER A 86 0.60 5.28 2.60
N GLU A 87 1.48 6.03 1.92
CA GLU A 87 1.74 7.44 2.23
C GLU A 87 0.49 8.31 2.04
N ILE A 88 -0.29 8.06 0.98
CA ILE A 88 -1.55 8.77 0.73
C ILE A 88 -2.61 8.38 1.77
N GLY A 89 -2.73 7.10 2.11
CA GLY A 89 -3.70 6.62 3.10
C GLY A 89 -3.48 7.22 4.51
N TRP A 90 -2.23 7.48 4.88
CA TRP A 90 -1.89 8.12 6.17
C TRP A 90 -2.29 9.59 6.28
N GLN A 91 -2.65 10.24 5.18
CA GLN A 91 -3.08 11.64 5.17
C GLN A 91 -4.53 11.83 5.68
N GLY A 92 -5.31 10.76 5.82
CA GLY A 92 -6.61 10.77 6.51
C GLY A 92 -7.79 10.22 5.70
N GLY A 93 -8.98 10.36 6.29
CA GLY A 93 -10.22 9.71 5.82
C GLY A 93 -10.58 9.98 4.35
N ASP A 94 -10.48 11.24 3.91
CA ASP A 94 -10.81 11.61 2.53
C ASP A 94 -9.89 10.92 1.51
N ARG A 95 -8.61 10.75 1.85
CA ARG A 95 -7.62 10.06 1.00
C ARG A 95 -7.79 8.57 0.99
N GLN A 96 -8.11 7.97 2.14
CA GLN A 96 -8.49 6.56 2.21
C GLN A 96 -9.74 6.29 1.37
N LEU A 97 -10.73 7.19 1.38
CA LEU A 97 -11.93 7.07 0.55
C LEU A 97 -11.62 7.22 -0.95
N GLU A 98 -10.75 8.15 -1.34
CA GLU A 98 -10.26 8.27 -2.71
C GLU A 98 -9.61 6.95 -3.18
N ILE A 99 -8.72 6.38 -2.37
CA ILE A 99 -8.08 5.07 -2.66
C ILE A 99 -9.12 3.96 -2.78
N LEU A 100 -10.14 3.96 -1.92
CA LEU A 100 -11.21 2.97 -1.97
C LEU A 100 -12.05 3.08 -3.26
N LEU A 101 -12.41 4.29 -3.67
CA LEU A 101 -13.24 4.54 -4.86
C LEU A 101 -12.53 4.18 -6.16
N GLU A 102 -11.19 4.22 -6.17
CA GLU A 102 -10.35 3.92 -7.31
C GLU A 102 -9.83 2.46 -7.31
N ASP A 103 -10.49 1.53 -6.61
CA ASP A 103 -10.11 0.11 -6.50
C ASP A 103 -8.69 -0.14 -5.92
N GLY A 104 -8.16 0.80 -5.13
CA GLY A 104 -6.82 0.68 -4.55
C GLY A 104 -6.69 -0.44 -3.51
N VAL A 105 -7.80 -0.82 -2.87
CA VAL A 105 -7.86 -1.99 -1.96
C VAL A 105 -7.63 -3.29 -2.75
N GLU A 106 -8.29 -3.44 -3.89
CA GLU A 106 -8.23 -4.59 -4.79
C GLU A 106 -6.83 -4.74 -5.36
N VAL A 107 -6.24 -3.65 -5.81
CA VAL A 107 -4.86 -3.62 -6.29
C VAL A 107 -3.89 -4.02 -5.18
N THR A 108 -4.12 -3.57 -3.94
CA THR A 108 -3.30 -3.95 -2.79
C THR A 108 -3.36 -5.45 -2.52
N VAL A 109 -4.57 -6.03 -2.43
CA VAL A 109 -4.78 -7.47 -2.21
C VAL A 109 -4.16 -8.28 -3.34
N ARG A 110 -4.37 -7.88 -4.59
CA ARG A 110 -3.83 -8.58 -5.76
C ARG A 110 -2.31 -8.56 -5.76
N ALA A 111 -1.67 -7.43 -5.45
CA ALA A 111 -0.22 -7.32 -5.39
C ALA A 111 0.37 -8.24 -4.32
N LEU A 112 -0.20 -8.22 -3.12
CA LEU A 112 0.23 -9.10 -2.02
C LEU A 112 0.09 -10.59 -2.39
N ARG A 113 -1.02 -10.97 -3.05
CA ARG A 113 -1.24 -12.35 -3.51
C ARG A 113 -0.31 -12.76 -4.66
N ALA A 114 0.02 -11.84 -5.56
CA ALA A 114 0.88 -12.13 -6.72
C ALA A 114 2.36 -12.34 -6.32
N PHE A 115 2.80 -11.75 -5.21
CA PHE A 115 4.20 -11.75 -4.79
C PHE A 115 4.40 -12.17 -3.32
N PRO A 116 3.98 -13.38 -2.91
CA PRO A 116 4.08 -13.84 -1.52
C PRO A 116 5.53 -14.03 -1.03
N ALA A 117 6.48 -14.17 -1.96
CA ALA A 117 7.91 -14.33 -1.67
C ALA A 117 8.72 -13.03 -1.82
N GLU A 118 8.12 -11.92 -2.24
CA GLU A 118 8.82 -10.63 -2.39
C GLU A 118 8.68 -9.81 -1.11
N ARG A 119 9.74 -9.82 -0.30
CA ARG A 119 9.79 -9.14 1.01
C ARG A 119 9.26 -7.71 0.95
N ASP A 120 9.75 -6.91 0.00
CA ASP A 120 9.45 -5.48 -0.04
C ASP A 120 7.99 -5.23 -0.49
N VAL A 121 7.45 -6.07 -1.38
CA VAL A 121 6.03 -6.03 -1.75
C VAL A 121 5.16 -6.36 -0.53
N GLN A 122 5.49 -7.39 0.25
CA GLN A 122 4.76 -7.75 1.47
C GLN A 122 4.84 -6.64 2.53
N LEU A 123 6.03 -6.11 2.78
CA LEU A 123 6.24 -5.04 3.76
C LEU A 123 5.40 -3.79 3.44
N HIS A 124 5.52 -3.28 2.21
CA HIS A 124 4.82 -2.07 1.80
C HIS A 124 3.33 -2.32 1.55
N GLY A 125 2.94 -3.52 1.11
CA GLY A 125 1.54 -3.88 0.97
C GLY A 125 0.82 -3.96 2.31
N LEU A 126 1.44 -4.55 3.32
CA LEU A 126 0.88 -4.56 4.68
C LEU A 126 0.88 -3.16 5.31
N ALA A 127 1.83 -2.29 4.95
CA ALA A 127 1.80 -0.87 5.31
C ALA A 127 0.58 -0.16 4.69
N ALA A 128 0.25 -0.46 3.43
CA ALA A 128 -0.93 0.09 2.76
C ALA A 128 -2.23 -0.42 3.41
N VAL A 129 -2.31 -1.72 3.73
CA VAL A 129 -3.44 -2.27 4.50
C VAL A 129 -3.59 -1.53 5.83
N GLN A 130 -2.49 -1.25 6.53
CA GLN A 130 -2.51 -0.47 7.77
C GLN A 130 -3.10 0.92 7.58
N ALA A 131 -2.53 1.65 6.62
CA ALA A 131 -2.86 3.03 6.35
C ALA A 131 -4.34 3.18 5.98
N LEU A 132 -4.87 2.22 5.23
CA LEU A 132 -6.24 2.23 4.75
C LEU A 132 -7.25 1.75 5.78
N THR A 133 -6.87 0.87 6.72
CA THR A 133 -7.80 0.33 7.71
C THR A 133 -7.86 1.15 9.00
N THR A 134 -6.80 1.90 9.32
CA THR A 134 -6.72 2.71 10.54
C THR A 134 -7.71 3.87 10.48
N GLY A 135 -8.73 3.83 11.34
CA GLY A 135 -9.73 4.89 11.43
C GLY A 135 -10.79 4.89 10.31
N ASN A 136 -10.76 3.90 9.40
CA ASN A 136 -11.69 3.82 8.27
C ASN A 136 -12.44 2.48 8.28
N GLU A 137 -13.76 2.51 8.52
CA GLU A 137 -14.57 1.29 8.55
C GLU A 137 -14.85 0.74 7.15
N GLU A 138 -15.02 1.59 6.15
CA GLU A 138 -15.37 1.19 4.79
C GLU A 138 -14.21 0.42 4.13
N CYS A 139 -13.00 0.95 4.23
CA CYS A 139 -11.79 0.26 3.79
C CYS A 139 -11.59 -1.07 4.53
N ARG A 140 -11.83 -1.10 5.86
CA ARG A 140 -11.79 -2.35 6.65
C ARG A 140 -12.74 -3.39 6.07
N VAL A 141 -14.03 -3.04 5.96
CA VAL A 141 -15.04 -3.94 5.39
C VAL A 141 -14.62 -4.39 3.99
N ARG A 142 -14.12 -3.49 3.14
CA ARG A 142 -13.70 -3.84 1.79
C ARG A 142 -12.58 -4.88 1.79
N PHE A 143 -11.52 -4.69 2.58
CA PHE A 143 -10.46 -5.69 2.74
C PHE A 143 -10.99 -7.05 3.21
N PHE A 144 -11.96 -7.10 4.13
CA PHE A 144 -12.56 -8.38 4.57
C PHE A 144 -13.46 -9.04 3.54
N THR A 145 -14.15 -8.24 2.71
CA THR A 145 -15.00 -8.79 1.64
C THR A 145 -14.19 -9.37 0.48
N LEU A 146 -12.97 -8.85 0.27
CA LEU A 146 -12.01 -9.45 -0.65
C LEU A 146 -11.37 -10.62 0.08
N ALA A 147 -11.95 -11.82 -0.14
CA ALA A 147 -11.53 -13.04 0.52
C ALA A 147 -10.00 -13.18 0.52
N ASP A 148 -9.50 -13.63 1.67
CA ASP A 148 -8.13 -14.04 1.96
C ASP A 148 -7.15 -12.95 2.42
N ILE A 149 -7.58 -11.73 2.76
CA ILE A 149 -6.63 -10.76 3.36
C ILE A 149 -5.99 -11.30 4.64
N LEU A 150 -6.74 -12.05 5.45
CA LEU A 150 -6.21 -12.71 6.65
C LEU A 150 -5.21 -13.82 6.31
N GLU A 151 -5.49 -14.62 5.27
CA GLU A 151 -4.57 -15.68 4.83
C GLU A 151 -3.28 -15.08 4.27
N ILE A 152 -3.39 -14.04 3.45
CA ILE A 152 -2.25 -13.27 2.92
C ILE A 152 -1.40 -12.71 4.06
N VAL A 153 -2.03 -12.12 5.09
CA VAL A 153 -1.31 -11.59 6.27
C VAL A 153 -0.60 -12.71 7.02
N MET A 154 -1.26 -13.84 7.26
CA MET A 154 -0.65 -14.99 7.95
C MET A 154 0.50 -15.60 7.15
N GLU A 155 0.34 -15.74 5.84
CA GLU A 155 1.38 -16.23 4.93
C GLU A 155 2.58 -15.28 4.92
N ALA A 156 2.36 -13.97 4.85
CA ALA A 156 3.44 -12.97 4.92
C ALA A 156 4.20 -13.05 6.25
N MET A 157 3.49 -13.19 7.37
CA MET A 157 4.12 -13.36 8.69
C MET A 157 4.96 -14.65 8.76
N ALA A 158 4.48 -15.73 8.16
CA ALA A 158 5.17 -17.03 8.12
C ALA A 158 6.39 -17.02 7.19
N ASN A 159 6.30 -16.35 6.03
CA ASN A 159 7.40 -16.22 5.07
C ASN A 159 8.49 -15.25 5.56
N PHE A 160 8.12 -14.25 6.36
CA PHE A 160 9.03 -13.19 6.81
C PHE A 160 9.01 -12.97 8.34
N PRO A 161 9.31 -14.01 9.14
CA PRO A 161 9.18 -13.94 10.61
C PRO A 161 10.16 -12.95 11.26
N LEU A 162 11.27 -12.62 10.60
CA LEU A 162 12.31 -11.72 11.11
C LEU A 162 12.19 -10.28 10.58
N VAL A 163 11.19 -9.98 9.74
CA VAL A 163 11.00 -8.63 9.20
C VAL A 163 10.06 -7.88 10.13
N GLU A 164 10.63 -7.08 11.05
CA GLU A 164 9.86 -6.36 12.07
C GLU A 164 8.72 -5.53 11.49
N GLY A 165 8.93 -4.85 10.36
CA GLY A 165 7.89 -4.05 9.71
C GLY A 165 6.69 -4.89 9.25
N ILE A 166 6.92 -6.11 8.74
CA ILE A 166 5.84 -7.04 8.38
C ILE A 166 5.08 -7.44 9.64
N GLN A 167 5.79 -7.84 10.70
CA GLN A 167 5.15 -8.25 11.95
C GLN A 167 4.37 -7.10 12.63
N ALA A 168 4.94 -5.89 12.60
CA ALA A 168 4.34 -4.69 13.19
C ALA A 168 3.11 -4.23 12.42
N HIS A 169 3.17 -4.23 11.08
CA HIS A 169 2.00 -3.90 10.26
C HIS A 169 0.95 -5.01 10.44
N SER A 170 1.30 -6.28 10.41
CA SER A 170 0.36 -7.40 10.64
C SER A 170 -0.28 -7.44 12.04
N ALA A 171 0.19 -6.63 13.00
CA ALA A 171 -0.34 -6.58 14.38
C ALA A 171 -1.76 -5.99 14.51
N PHE A 172 -2.53 -5.92 13.43
CA PHE A 172 -3.96 -5.57 13.42
C PHE A 172 -4.85 -6.47 14.28
N GLY A 173 -4.30 -7.53 14.88
CA GLY A 173 -4.92 -8.45 15.84
C GLY A 173 -5.92 -7.79 16.81
N SER A 174 -5.65 -6.56 17.23
CA SER A 174 -6.46 -5.77 18.17
C SER A 174 -7.65 -5.02 17.57
N TYR A 175 -7.73 -4.88 16.25
CA TYR A 175 -8.83 -4.21 15.53
C TYR A 175 -9.79 -5.19 14.86
N PHE A 176 -9.53 -6.50 14.94
CA PHE A 176 -10.42 -7.55 14.45
C PHE A 176 -11.49 -7.91 15.48
N PRO A 177 -12.79 -7.95 15.12
CA PRO A 177 -13.78 -8.61 15.95
C PRO A 177 -13.55 -10.13 15.94
N GLY A 178 -13.06 -10.68 17.05
CA GLY A 178 -13.19 -12.12 17.38
C GLY A 178 -11.99 -13.03 17.08
N SER A 179 -11.24 -13.36 18.14
CA SER A 179 -10.78 -14.73 18.48
C SER A 179 -9.77 -15.51 17.63
N VAL A 180 -9.34 -15.07 16.44
CA VAL A 180 -8.44 -15.92 15.62
C VAL A 180 -6.95 -15.60 15.81
N VAL A 181 -6.58 -14.32 15.97
CA VAL A 181 -5.16 -13.90 15.91
C VAL A 181 -4.39 -14.19 17.21
N GLN A 182 -5.07 -14.30 18.35
CA GLN A 182 -4.39 -14.49 19.63
C GLN A 182 -3.79 -15.91 19.78
N LYS A 183 -4.26 -16.91 19.03
CA LYS A 183 -3.75 -18.29 19.10
C LYS A 183 -2.46 -18.52 18.31
N VAL A 184 -2.24 -17.79 17.21
CA VAL A 184 -1.07 -18.00 16.34
C VAL A 184 0.18 -17.33 16.94
N VAL A 185 0.01 -16.21 17.65
CA VAL A 185 1.14 -15.45 18.22
C VAL A 185 1.65 -16.05 19.54
N THR A 186 0.83 -16.83 20.27
CA THR A 186 1.23 -17.39 21.59
C THR A 186 1.69 -18.85 21.55
N GLY A 187 1.74 -19.50 20.38
CA GLY A 187 2.32 -20.85 20.25
C GLY A 187 1.64 -21.94 21.07
N ASP A 188 0.34 -21.81 21.34
CA ASP A 188 -0.40 -22.79 22.17
C ASP A 188 -1.20 -23.74 21.26
N GLU A 189 -0.57 -24.86 20.88
CA GLU A 189 -1.08 -25.89 19.96
C GLU A 189 -2.23 -26.75 20.50
N GLN A 190 -2.99 -26.29 21.50
CA GLN A 190 -4.10 -27.08 22.04
C GLN A 190 -5.40 -26.28 22.07
N GLN A 191 -6.09 -26.24 20.93
CA GLN A 191 -7.55 -26.45 20.84
C GLN A 191 -8.01 -26.29 19.40
N THR A 192 -8.31 -27.42 18.77
CA THR A 192 -9.17 -27.55 17.60
C THR A 192 -10.49 -26.81 17.86
N VAL A 193 -10.83 -25.81 17.06
CA VAL A 193 -12.17 -25.19 17.08
C VAL A 193 -12.82 -25.44 15.72
N THR A 194 -13.89 -26.21 15.79
CA THR A 194 -14.87 -26.51 14.75
C THR A 194 -15.42 -25.23 14.13
N LEU A 195 -15.31 -25.09 12.81
CA LEU A 195 -15.97 -24.04 12.05
C LEU A 195 -17.48 -24.25 12.12
N GLN A 196 -18.22 -23.31 12.73
CA GLN A 196 -19.66 -23.19 12.48
C GLN A 196 -19.88 -21.98 11.57
N SER A 197 -20.36 -22.31 10.37
CA SER A 197 -20.84 -21.42 9.32
C SER A 197 -22.00 -20.56 9.79
N TYR A 198 -21.92 -19.26 9.54
CA TYR A 198 -23.09 -18.38 9.39
C TYR A 198 -23.28 -18.08 7.91
#